data_AF-A0A2U3KZY1-F1
#
_entry.id   AF-A0A2U3KZY1-F1
#
_cell.length_a   1.000
_cell.length_b   1.000
_cell.length_c   1.000
_cell.angle_alpha   90.00
_cell.angle_beta   90.00
_cell.angle_gamma   90.00
#
_symmetry.space_group_name_H-M   'P 1'
#
loop_
_entity.id
_entity.type
_entity.pdbx_description
1 polymer ?
#
loop_
_entity_poly.entity_id
_entity_poly.type
_entity_poly.pdbx_seq_one_letter_code
_entity_poly.pdbx_strand_id
1 'polypeptide(L)'
;MSDRGFLFLFSIFMIIAGLGAAAWLFATGQAGTVDGLFLLLTVLLTALVFALYVLFVIHRAMEAAAAPAKQPAKAGPAAAPAKQAPAPVAQP
;
A
#
# COMPACT_ATOMS: atom_id res chain seq x y z
N MET A 1 4.87 10.60 -3.75
CA MET A 1 4.71 9.81 -2.50
C MET A 1 3.45 10.18 -1.70
N SER A 2 2.68 11.22 -2.10
CA SER A 2 1.47 11.69 -1.38
C SER A 2 0.29 10.72 -1.45
N ASP A 3 0.13 9.99 -2.55
CA ASP A 3 -1.08 9.18 -2.78
C ASP A 3 -1.25 8.07 -1.74
N ARG A 4 -0.13 7.47 -1.30
CA ARG A 4 -0.13 6.41 -0.29
C ARG A 4 -0.45 6.92 1.11
N GLY A 5 0.05 8.12 1.46
CA GLY A 5 -0.24 8.76 2.75
C GLY A 5 -1.70 9.21 2.83
N PHE A 6 -2.23 9.76 1.74
CA PHE A 6 -3.64 10.12 1.66
C PHE A 6 -4.54 8.89 1.77
N LEU A 7 -4.24 7.81 1.05
CA LEU A 7 -4.96 6.54 1.16
C LEU A 7 -4.95 5.99 2.58
N PHE A 8 -3.82 6.07 3.29
CA PHE A 8 -3.74 5.66 4.69
C PHE A 8 -4.67 6.49 5.58
N LEU A 9 -4.60 7.82 5.50
CA LEU A 9 -5.45 8.70 6.31
C LEU A 9 -6.94 8.51 5.99
N PHE A 10 -7.28 8.39 4.71
CA PHE A 10 -8.63 8.09 4.24
C PHE A 10 -9.12 6.74 4.78
N SER A 11 -8.23 5.74 4.83
CA SER A 11 -8.56 4.42 5.40
C SER A 11 -8.89 4.51 6.89
N ILE A 12 -8.12 5.29 7.66
CA ILE A 12 -8.42 5.54 9.08
C ILE A 12 -9.79 6.22 9.22
N PHE A 13 -10.06 7.24 8.41
CA PHE A 13 -11.37 7.90 8.40
C PHE A 13 -12.51 6.92 8.11
N MET A 14 -12.36 6.06 7.08
CA MET A 14 -13.37 5.07 6.73
C MET A 14 -13.61 4.03 7.82
N ILE A 15 -12.58 3.63 8.56
CA ILE A 15 -12.73 2.74 9.72
C ILE A 15 -13.56 3.41 10.81
N ILE A 16 -13.22 4.66 11.18
CA ILE A 16 -13.95 5.41 12.22
C ILE A 16 -15.39 5.64 11.79
N ALA A 17 -15.62 6.06 10.55
CA ALA A 17 -16.96 6.28 10.00
C ALA A 17 -17.78 4.98 9.99
N GLY A 18 -17.19 3.85 9.59
CA GLY A 18 -17.84 2.54 9.60
C GLY A 18 -18.20 2.06 11.01
N LEU A 19 -17.30 2.22 11.98
CA LEU A 19 -17.58 1.90 13.39
C LEU A 19 -18.65 2.82 13.99
N GLY A 20 -18.63 4.11 13.65
CA GLY A 20 -19.65 5.07 14.05
C GLY A 20 -21.02 4.72 13.48
N ALA A 21 -21.08 4.34 12.21
CA ALA A 21 -22.32 3.86 11.57
C ALA A 21 -22.83 2.58 12.22
N ALA A 22 -21.94 1.62 12.53
CA ALA A 22 -22.32 0.41 13.25
C ALA A 22 -22.92 0.73 14.63
N ALA A 23 -22.25 1.58 15.41
CA ALA A 23 -22.75 2.02 16.72
C ALA A 23 -24.12 2.71 16.61
N TRP A 24 -24.32 3.54 15.59
CA TRP A 24 -25.59 4.19 15.31
C TRP A 24 -26.71 3.18 15.00
N LEU A 25 -26.43 2.14 14.21
CA LEU A 25 -27.40 1.09 13.89
C LEU A 25 -27.83 0.30 15.13
N PHE A 26 -26.92 0.10 16.10
CA PHE A 26 -27.27 -0.47 17.39
C PHE A 26 -28.09 0.49 18.25
N ALA A 27 -27.67 1.77 18.34
CA ALA A 27 -28.35 2.77 19.16
C ALA A 27 -29.79 3.04 18.70
N THR A 28 -30.06 2.92 17.40
CA THR A 28 -31.38 3.11 16.80
C THR A 28 -32.23 1.84 16.74
N GLY A 29 -31.69 0.69 17.15
CA GLY A 29 -32.35 -0.62 17.06
C GLY A 29 -32.44 -1.17 15.64
N GLN A 30 -31.88 -0.48 14.63
CA GLN A 30 -32.00 -0.86 13.24
C GLN A 30 -31.27 -2.17 12.92
N ALA A 31 -30.22 -2.50 13.69
CA ALA A 31 -29.53 -3.78 13.61
C ALA A 31 -30.44 -5.02 13.86
N GLY A 32 -31.62 -4.85 14.46
CA GLY A 32 -32.61 -5.92 14.65
C GLY A 32 -33.51 -6.19 13.43
N THR A 33 -33.41 -5.37 12.38
CA THR A 33 -34.15 -5.54 11.12
C THR A 33 -33.28 -6.23 10.07
N VAL A 34 -33.88 -6.88 9.07
CA VAL A 34 -33.12 -7.55 8.00
C VAL A 34 -32.27 -6.55 7.20
N ASP A 35 -32.87 -5.42 6.81
CA ASP A 35 -32.18 -4.37 6.05
C ASP A 35 -31.07 -3.71 6.88
N GLY A 36 -31.33 -3.45 8.16
CA GLY A 36 -30.33 -2.90 9.06
C GLY A 36 -29.22 -3.86 9.42
N LEU A 37 -29.49 -5.16 9.52
CA LEU A 37 -28.48 -6.20 9.68
C LEU A 37 -27.59 -6.28 8.42
N PHE A 38 -28.18 -6.25 7.22
CA PHE A 38 -27.43 -6.20 5.98
C PHE A 38 -26.55 -4.95 5.89
N LEU A 39 -27.10 -3.79 6.26
CA LEU A 39 -26.35 -2.54 6.32
C LEU A 39 -25.21 -2.62 7.34
N LEU A 40 -25.46 -3.15 8.54
CA LEU A 40 -24.46 -3.37 9.59
C LEU A 40 -23.30 -4.24 9.07
N LEU A 41 -23.61 -5.38 8.47
CA LEU A 41 -22.59 -6.26 7.88
C LEU A 41 -21.81 -5.56 6.78
N THR A 42 -22.47 -4.74 5.97
CA THR A 42 -21.83 -3.98 4.88
C THR A 42 -20.87 -2.92 5.42
N VAL A 43 -21.26 -2.16 6.45
CA VAL A 43 -20.37 -1.15 7.05
C VAL A 43 -19.20 -1.80 7.80
N LEU A 44 -19.44 -2.93 8.48
CA LEU A 44 -18.37 -3.70 9.13
C LEU A 44 -17.40 -4.31 8.12
N LEU A 45 -17.91 -4.88 7.03
CA LEU A 45 -17.07 -5.41 5.95
C LEU A 45 -16.23 -4.30 5.31
N THR A 46 -16.85 -3.13 5.06
CA THR A 46 -16.14 -1.96 4.54
C THR A 46 -15.02 -1.54 5.48
N ALA A 47 -15.30 -1.40 6.78
CA ALA A 47 -14.29 -1.07 7.78
C ALA A 47 -13.18 -2.12 7.85
N LEU A 48 -13.52 -3.40 7.76
CA LEU A 48 -12.56 -4.50 7.74
C LEU A 48 -11.60 -4.40 6.55
N VAL A 49 -12.10 -4.12 5.34
CA VAL A 49 -11.26 -3.97 4.13
C VAL A 49 -10.22 -2.86 4.33
N PHE A 50 -10.62 -1.72 4.87
CA PHE A 50 -9.68 -0.63 5.17
C PHE A 50 -8.72 -0.97 6.31
N ALA A 51 -9.17 -1.70 7.33
CA ALA A 51 -8.31 -2.19 8.40
C ALA A 51 -7.22 -3.15 7.89
N LEU A 52 -7.58 -4.05 6.97
CA LEU A 52 -6.63 -4.96 6.32
C LEU A 52 -5.61 -4.19 5.47
N TYR A 53 -6.04 -3.16 4.75
CA TYR A 53 -5.12 -2.28 4.01
C TYR A 53 -4.13 -1.58 4.95
N VAL A 54 -4.62 -1.01 6.05
CA VAL A 54 -3.78 -0.35 7.07
C VAL A 54 -2.78 -1.34 7.66
N LEU A 55 -3.22 -2.54 8.03
CA LEU A 55 -2.37 -3.61 8.53
C LEU A 55 -1.26 -3.96 7.53
N PHE A 56 -1.60 -4.11 6.25
CA PHE A 56 -0.64 -4.37 5.18
C PHE A 56 0.40 -3.25 5.05
N VAL A 57 -0.04 -1.99 5.07
CA VAL A 57 0.86 -0.83 4.97
C VAL A 57 1.81 -0.77 6.17
N ILE A 58 1.31 -1.02 7.38
CA ILE A 58 2.11 -1.04 8.61
C ILE A 58 3.16 -2.14 8.55
N HIS A 59 2.76 -3.39 8.25
CA HIS A 59 3.71 -4.50 8.13
C HIS A 59 4.77 -4.20 7.07
N ARG A 60 4.38 -3.67 5.92
CA ARG A 60 5.34 -3.30 4.87
C ARG A 60 6.31 -2.19 5.28
N ALA A 61 5.85 -1.23 6.10
CA ALA A 61 6.71 -0.18 6.64
C ALA A 61 7.68 -0.74 7.69
N MET A 62 7.25 -1.68 8.53
CA MET A 62 8.10 -2.38 9.50
C MET A 62 9.18 -3.22 8.81
N GLU A 63 8.83 -3.98 7.78
CA GLU A 63 9.79 -4.74 6.96
C GLU A 63 10.83 -3.81 6.31
N ALA A 64 10.40 -2.66 5.77
CA ALA A 64 11.30 -1.67 5.19
C ALA A 64 12.24 -1.02 6.23
N ALA A 65 11.79 -0.88 7.48
CA ALA A 65 12.60 -0.38 8.59
C ALA A 65 13.54 -1.45 9.17
N ALA A 66 13.17 -2.74 9.09
CA ALA A 66 13.96 -3.87 9.57
C ALA A 66 15.04 -4.33 8.58
N ALA A 67 14.92 -3.97 7.29
CA ALA A 67 15.99 -4.19 6.32
C ALA A 67 17.23 -3.38 6.76
N PRO A 68 18.41 -4.02 6.97
CA PRO A 68 19.62 -3.26 7.22
C PRO A 68 19.84 -2.35 6.02
N ALA A 69 20.13 -1.08 6.27
CA ALA A 69 20.39 -0.10 5.24
C ALA A 69 21.36 -0.70 4.22
N LYS A 70 20.84 -1.17 3.08
CA LYS A 70 21.66 -1.51 1.93
C LYS A 70 22.22 -0.18 1.49
N GLN A 71 23.41 0.09 2.00
CA GLN A 71 24.30 1.14 1.55
C GLN A 71 24.17 1.17 0.03
N PRO A 72 23.81 2.32 -0.58
CA PRO A 72 23.64 2.38 -2.02
C PRO A 72 24.93 1.85 -2.62
N ALA A 73 24.82 0.74 -3.36
CA ALA A 73 25.94 0.24 -4.14
C ALA A 73 26.38 1.42 -5.00
N LYS A 74 27.57 1.96 -4.69
CA LYS A 74 28.26 2.94 -5.51
C LYS A 74 28.08 2.48 -6.95
N ALA A 75 27.48 3.34 -7.78
CA ALA A 75 27.48 3.13 -9.21
C ALA A 75 28.92 2.85 -9.62
N GLY A 76 29.20 1.58 -9.95
CA GLY A 76 30.48 1.15 -10.48
C GLY A 76 30.75 1.96 -11.75
N PRO A 77 32.02 2.33 -12.00
CA PRO A 77 32.36 3.25 -13.07
C PRO A 77 31.79 2.77 -14.40
N ALA A 78 31.16 3.72 -15.10
CA ALA A 78 30.64 3.55 -16.45
C ALA A 78 31.66 2.80 -17.31
N ALA A 79 31.20 1.75 -17.99
CA ALA A 79 31.99 1.03 -18.98
C ALA A 79 32.63 2.03 -19.95
N ALA A 80 33.96 2.00 -20.03
CA ALA A 80 34.71 2.81 -20.99
C ALA A 80 34.23 2.52 -22.42
N PRO A 81 34.12 3.52 -23.30
CA PRO A 81 33.71 3.29 -24.67
C PRO A 81 34.78 2.45 -25.36
N ALA A 82 34.37 1.33 -25.95
CA ALA A 82 35.23 0.47 -26.73
C ALA A 82 35.86 1.29 -27.87
N LYS A 83 37.19 1.44 -27.84
CA LYS A 83 37.98 1.93 -28.97
C LYS A 83 37.68 1.05 -30.17
N GLN A 84 37.14 1.64 -31.23
CA GLN A 84 37.06 1.03 -32.56
C GLN A 84 38.48 0.62 -32.98
N ALA A 85 38.72 -0.67 -33.13
CA ALA A 85 39.94 -1.19 -33.75
C ALA A 85 39.83 -1.00 -35.28
N PRO A 86 40.89 -0.53 -35.97
CA PRO A 86 40.87 -0.38 -37.42
C PRO A 86 40.82 -1.74 -38.11
N ALA A 87 40.01 -1.83 -39.17
CA ALA A 87 39.83 -3.04 -39.97
C ALA A 87 41.16 -3.52 -40.58
N PRO A 88 41.54 -4.80 -40.45
CA PRO A 88 42.63 -5.36 -41.22
C PRO A 88 42.19 -5.55 -42.66
N VAL A 89 42.92 -4.94 -43.59
CA VAL A 89 42.79 -5.18 -45.02
C VAL A 89 43.69 -6.37 -45.39
N ALA A 90 43.11 -7.40 -45.98
CA ALA A 90 43.75 -8.55 -46.62
C ALA A 90 42.61 -9.39 -47.22
N GLN A 91 42.52 -9.78 -48.50
CA GLN A 91 43.44 -10.23 -49.57
C GLN A 91 42.53 -10.51 -50.81
N PRO A 92 42.99 -11.09 -51.93
CA PRO A 92 44.28 -11.05 -52.63
C PRO A 92 44.25 -10.23 -53.93
#